data_AF-A0A1B5EFG4-F1
#
_entry.id   AF-A0A1B5EFG4-F1
#
_cell.length_a   1.000
_cell.length_b   1.000
_cell.length_c   1.000
_cell.angle_alpha   90.00
_cell.angle_beta   90.00
_cell.angle_gamma   90.00
#
_symmetry.space_group_name_H-M   'P 1'
#
loop_
_entity.id
_entity.type
_entity.pdbx_description
1 polymer ?
#
loop_
_entity_poly.entity_id
_entity_poly.type
_entity_poly.pdbx_seq_one_letter_code
_entity_poly.pdbx_strand_id
1 'polypeptide(L)' 'MNGQVQDVTTRQTVNAEVAHNSQMFFEADRLEALAYKIIESYSGDAAIWARFTEAKKCADAQRTAAYREWMRIHRTRKK' A
#
# COMPACT_ATOMS: atom_id res chain seq x y z
N MET A 1 5.68 -7.27 -38.60
CA MET A 1 5.80 -5.99 -37.88
C MET A 1 5.20 -6.10 -36.47
N ASN A 2 5.66 -7.06 -35.64
CA ASN A 2 4.96 -7.43 -34.39
C ASN A 2 5.76 -7.13 -33.10
N GLY A 3 7.01 -6.66 -33.22
CA GLY A 3 7.87 -6.38 -32.06
C GLY A 3 7.50 -5.11 -31.29
N GLN A 4 7.00 -4.07 -31.99
CA GLN A 4 6.70 -2.78 -31.35
C GLN A 4 5.42 -2.81 -30.49
N VAL A 5 4.44 -3.65 -30.85
CA VAL A 5 3.16 -3.76 -30.11
C VAL A 5 3.36 -4.52 -28.79
N GLN A 6 4.24 -5.52 -28.77
CA GLN A 6 4.56 -6.28 -27.55
C GLN A 6 5.35 -5.45 -26.52
N ASP A 7 6.28 -4.61 -26.98
CA ASP A 7 7.06 -3.72 -26.10
C ASP A 7 6.18 -2.65 -25.43
N VAL A 8 5.28 -2.02 -26.20
CA VAL A 8 4.34 -1.01 -25.67
C VAL A 8 3.36 -1.61 -24.65
N THR A 9 2.83 -2.80 -24.93
CA THR A 9 1.90 -3.48 -24.02
C THR A 9 2.58 -3.87 -22.71
N THR A 10 3.81 -4.38 -22.79
CA THR A 10 4.62 -4.74 -21.61
C THR A 10 4.99 -3.52 -20.76
N ARG A 11 5.23 -2.37 -21.40
CA ARG A 11 5.50 -1.11 -20.67
C ARG A 11 4.26 -0.56 -19.97
N GLN A 12 3.09 -0.66 -20.60
CA GLN A 12 1.83 -0.21 -20.02
C GLN A 12 1.41 -1.06 -18.82
N THR A 13 1.60 -2.39 -18.88
CA THR A 13 1.29 -3.27 -17.75
C THR A 13 2.18 -2.98 -16.54
N VAL A 14 3.49 -2.78 -16.74
CA VAL A 14 4.41 -2.43 -15.65
C VAL A 14 4.04 -1.07 -15.01
N ASN A 15 3.67 -0.08 -15.82
CA ASN A 15 3.22 1.21 -15.28
C ASN A 15 1.92 1.08 -14.46
N ALA A 16 0.98 0.22 -14.89
CA ALA A 16 -0.24 -0.06 -14.15
C ALA A 16 0.04 -0.78 -12.83
N GLU A 17 0.95 -1.76 -12.81
CA GLU A 17 1.37 -2.46 -11.59
C GLU A 17 2.03 -1.49 -10.59
N VAL A 18 2.89 -0.59 -11.06
CA VAL A 18 3.52 0.44 -10.21
C VAL A 18 2.48 1.42 -9.66
N ALA A 19 1.56 1.90 -10.50
CA ALA A 19 0.49 2.81 -10.08
C ALA A 19 -0.43 2.16 -9.03
N HIS A 20 -0.78 0.89 -9.22
CA HIS A 20 -1.55 0.13 -8.24
C HIS A 20 -0.81 -0.01 -6.91
N ASN A 21 0.48 -0.36 -6.95
CA ASN A 21 1.30 -0.44 -5.74
C ASN A 21 1.43 0.91 -5.02
N SER A 22 1.54 2.02 -5.76
CA SER A 22 1.51 3.37 -5.17
C SER A 22 0.18 3.67 -4.47
N GLN A 23 -0.95 3.25 -5.03
CA GLN A 23 -2.26 3.37 -4.36
C GLN A 23 -2.31 2.54 -3.08
N MET A 24 -1.69 1.36 -3.05
CA MET A 24 -1.65 0.52 -1.84
C MET A 24 -0.89 1.21 -0.71
N PHE A 25 0.25 1.86 -1.00
CA PHE A 25 0.98 2.65 0.00
C PHE A 25 0.18 3.87 0.47
N PHE A 26 -0.49 4.57 -0.45
CA PHE A 26 -1.35 5.69 -0.09
C PHE A 26 -2.48 5.27 0.86
N GLU A 27 -3.12 4.13 0.61
CA GLU A 27 -4.16 3.63 1.51
C GLU A 27 -3.59 3.21 2.88
N ALA A 28 -2.37 2.67 2.93
CA ALA A 28 -1.70 2.39 4.20
C ALA A 28 -1.47 3.69 5.01
N ASP A 29 -0.95 4.73 4.37
CA ASP A 29 -0.70 6.03 5.00
C ASP A 29 -2.02 6.69 5.45
N ARG A 30 -3.10 6.53 4.68
CA ARG A 30 -4.45 6.98 5.04
C ARG A 30 -4.98 6.26 6.28
N LEU A 31 -4.85 4.93 6.34
CA LEU A 31 -5.25 4.13 7.50
C LEU A 31 -4.44 4.51 8.74
N GLU A 32 -3.15 4.79 8.56
CA GLU A 32 -2.28 5.27 9.63
C GLU A 32 -2.73 6.65 10.14
N ALA A 33 -3.05 7.59 9.26
CA ALA A 33 -3.60 8.89 9.64
C ALA A 33 -4.94 8.76 10.39
N LEU A 34 -5.80 7.82 9.98
CA LEU A 34 -7.05 7.52 10.68
C LEU A 34 -6.79 6.93 12.08
N ALA A 35 -5.76 6.10 12.24
CA ALA A 35 -5.37 5.60 13.54
C ALA A 35 -5.01 6.76 14.48
N TYR A 36 -4.15 7.69 14.04
CA TYR A 36 -3.77 8.84 14.87
C TYR A 36 -4.94 9.75 15.23
N LYS A 37 -5.93 9.90 14.35
CA LYS A 37 -7.17 10.64 14.67
C LYS A 37 -7.96 10.02 15.83
N ILE A 38 -7.90 8.69 16.02
CA ILE A 38 -8.60 8.01 17.13
C ILE A 38 -8.06 8.46 18.49
N ILE A 39 -6.76 8.79 18.58
CA ILE A 39 -6.11 9.18 19.82
C ILE A 39 -5.87 10.70 19.94
N GLU A 40 -6.31 11.50 18.97
CA GLU A 40 -6.10 12.95 18.94
C GLU A 40 -6.65 13.65 20.19
N SER A 41 -7.74 13.13 20.75
CA SER A 41 -8.35 13.60 22.00
C SER A 41 -8.35 12.51 23.09
N TYR A 42 -7.32 11.67 23.13
CA TYR A 42 -7.25 10.54 24.06
C TYR A 42 -7.12 10.99 25.52
N SER A 43 -8.07 10.54 26.36
CA SER A 43 -8.12 10.87 27.79
C SER A 43 -7.78 9.69 28.72
N GLY A 44 -7.15 8.62 28.20
CA GLY A 44 -6.81 7.42 28.99
C GLY A 44 -7.79 6.24 28.88
N ASP A 45 -8.73 6.28 27.94
CA ASP A 45 -9.72 5.20 27.75
C ASP A 45 -9.13 3.97 27.04
N ALA A 46 -9.01 2.85 27.76
CA ALA A 46 -8.52 1.58 27.21
C ALA A 46 -9.26 1.12 25.94
N ALA A 47 -10.54 1.46 25.77
CA ALA A 47 -11.30 1.12 24.56
C ALA A 47 -10.83 1.93 23.33
N ILE A 48 -10.48 3.21 23.52
CA ILE A 48 -9.92 4.05 22.45
C ILE A 48 -8.52 3.54 22.06
N TRP A 49 -7.72 3.10 23.03
CA TRP A 49 -6.43 2.47 22.76
C TRP A 49 -6.56 1.15 21.98
N ALA A 50 -7.54 0.31 22.32
CA ALA A 50 -7.83 -0.91 21.57
C ALA A 50 -8.20 -0.59 20.10
N ARG A 51 -9.05 0.41 19.86
CA ARG A 51 -9.41 0.84 18.50
C ARG A 51 -8.24 1.43 17.73
N PHE A 52 -7.36 2.17 18.39
CA PHE A 52 -6.11 2.68 17.80
C PHE A 52 -5.19 1.55 17.36
N THR A 53 -4.92 0.61 18.27
CA THR A 53 -4.02 -0.52 17.97
C THR A 53 -4.56 -1.39 16.84
N GLU A 54 -5.88 -1.59 16.76
CA GLU A 54 -6.50 -2.30 15.65
C GLU A 54 -6.36 -1.52 14.33
N ALA A 55 -6.63 -0.21 14.33
CA ALA A 55 -6.43 0.64 13.15
C ALA A 55 -4.96 0.62 12.68
N LYS A 56 -4.00 0.63 13.61
CA LYS A 56 -2.57 0.48 13.30
C LYS A 56 -2.25 -0.87 12.65
N LYS A 57 -2.80 -1.98 13.17
CA LYS A 57 -2.62 -3.30 12.54
C LYS A 57 -3.15 -3.33 11.11
N CYS A 58 -4.29 -2.71 10.84
CA CYS A 58 -4.83 -2.62 9.48
C CYS A 58 -3.89 -1.83 8.55
N ALA A 59 -3.37 -0.68 9.01
CA ALA A 59 -2.40 0.11 8.24
C ALA A 59 -1.11 -0.68 7.96
N ASP A 60 -0.57 -1.36 8.96
CA ASP A 60 0.65 -2.16 8.84
C ASP A 60 0.46 -3.38 7.90
N ALA A 61 -0.72 -4.02 7.95
CA ALA A 61 -1.07 -5.10 7.02
C ALA A 61 -1.14 -4.60 5.57
N GLN A 62 -1.76 -3.45 5.34
CA GLN A 62 -1.82 -2.81 4.02
C GLN A 62 -0.42 -2.44 3.51
N ARG A 63 0.42 -1.86 4.38
CA ARG A 63 1.81 -1.51 4.05
C ARG A 63 2.64 -2.75 3.71
N THR A 64 2.44 -3.84 4.44
CA THR A 64 3.10 -5.13 4.18
C THR A 64 2.68 -5.73 2.84
N ALA A 65 1.39 -5.65 2.50
CA ALA A 65 0.88 -6.09 1.21
C ALA A 65 1.50 -5.28 0.05
N ALA A 66 1.53 -3.95 0.19
CA ALA A 66 2.19 -3.06 -0.77
C ALA A 66 3.68 -3.40 -0.93
N TYR A 67 4.40 -3.62 0.17
CA TYR A 67 5.82 -4.00 0.10
C TYR A 67 6.06 -5.33 -0.63
N ARG A 68 5.21 -6.33 -0.38
CA ARG A 68 5.29 -7.63 -1.09
C ARG A 68 5.06 -7.47 -2.59
N GLU A 69 4.11 -6.64 -2.98
CA GLU A 69 3.80 -6.36 -4.37
C GLU A 69 4.92 -5.57 -5.06
N TRP A 70 5.47 -4.56 -4.39
CA TRP A 70 6.67 -3.86 -4.84
C TRP A 70 7.84 -4.81 -5.11
N MET A 71 8.08 -5.75 -4.19
CA MET A 71 9.12 -6.77 -4.36
C MET A 71 8.86 -7.68 -5.56
N ARG A 72 7.60 -8.03 -5.85
CA ARG A 72 7.21 -8.81 -7.04
C ARG A 72 7.53 -8.03 -8.33
N ILE A 73 7.07 -6.78 -8.42
CA ILE A 73 7.31 -5.89 -9.56
C ILE A 73 8.81 -5.66 -9.77
N HIS A 74 9.58 -5.47 -8.70
CA HIS A 74 11.03 -5.26 -8.83
C HIS A 74 11.78 -6.51 -9.31
N ARG A 75 11.32 -7.71 -8.92
CA ARG A 75 11.89 -8.98 -9.38
C ARG A 75 11.58 -9.26 -10.85
N THR A 76 10.39 -8.93 -11.34
CA THR A 76 10.04 -9.09 -12.76
C THR A 76 10.82 -8.12 -13.64
N ARG A 77 11.20 -6.94 -13.12
CA ARG A 77 12.03 -5.95 -13.84
C ARG A 77 13.52 -6.30 -13.95
N LYS A 78 14.04 -7.25 -13.16
CA LYS A 78 15.44 -7.68 -13.22
C LYS A 78 15.69 -8.86 -14.17
N LYS A 79 14.65 -9.47 -14.72
CA LYS A 79 14.73 -10.52 -15.73
C LYS A 79 14.56 -9.92 -17.12
#